data_AF-A0A346B162-F1
#
_entry.id   AF-A0A346B162-F1
#
_cell.length_a   1.000
_cell.length_b   1.000
_cell.length_c   1.000
_cell.angle_alpha   90.00
_cell.angle_beta   90.00
_cell.angle_gamma   90.00
#
_symmetry.space_group_name_H-M   'P 1'
#
loop_
_entity.id
_entity.type
_entity.pdbx_description
1 polymer ?
#
loop_
_entity_poly.entity_id
_entity_poly.type
_entity_poly.pdbx_seq_one_letter_code
_entity_poly.pdbx_strand_id
1 'polypeptide(L)' 'MDWKQLDKVLRVYDKKFGSFPTIPYLKRNGAEWCMNVAQKCLESGKDGYEMGFFDPVPLEDMID' A
#
# COMPACT_ATOMS: atom_id res chain seq x y z
N MET A 1 17.27 -0.75 -6.51
CA MET A 1 16.16 -0.49 -5.57
C MET A 1 16.43 -1.22 -4.25
N ASP A 2 16.28 -0.55 -3.10
CA ASP A 2 16.57 -1.13 -1.79
C ASP A 2 15.30 -1.70 -1.13
N TRP A 3 15.16 -3.02 -1.15
CA TRP A 3 14.05 -3.74 -0.54
C TRP A 3 13.94 -3.54 0.97
N LYS A 4 15.06 -3.22 1.66
CA LYS A 4 15.03 -2.95 3.11
C LYS A 4 14.36 -1.62 3.41
N GLN A 5 14.51 -0.64 2.53
CA GLN A 5 13.83 0.65 2.66
C GLN A 5 12.31 0.50 2.45
N LEU A 6 11.90 -0.27 1.44
CA LEU A 6 10.48 -0.56 1.23
C LEU A 6 9.88 -1.29 2.45
N ASP A 7 10.51 -2.37 2.92
CA ASP A 7 10.04 -3.12 4.10
C ASP A 7 9.90 -2.22 5.33
N LYS A 8 10.87 -1.32 5.57
CA LYS A 8 10.80 -0.36 6.68
C LYS A 8 9.60 0.58 6.55
N VAL A 9 9.35 1.13 5.36
CA VAL A 9 8.23 2.05 5.11
C VAL A 9 6.90 1.34 5.26
N LEU A 10 6.76 0.14 4.68
CA LEU A 10 5.53 -0.65 4.77
C LEU A 10 5.24 -1.07 6.22
N ARG A 11 6.25 -1.45 7.02
CA ARG A 11 6.04 -1.73 8.45
C ARG A 11 5.50 -0.54 9.24
N VAL A 12 5.90 0.69 8.87
CA VAL A 12 5.39 1.90 9.52
C VAL A 12 3.97 2.19 9.06
N TYR A 13 3.68 2.02 7.77
CA TYR A 13 2.32 2.09 7.23
C TYR A 13 1.40 1.08 7.92
N ASP A 14 1.81 -0.18 8.00
CA ASP A 14 1.03 -1.30 8.54
C ASP A 14 0.63 -1.09 10.00
N LYS A 15 1.53 -0.48 10.78
CA LYS A 15 1.23 -0.12 12.18
C LYS A 15 0.17 0.95 12.32
N LYS A 16 0.01 1.83 11.33
CA LYS A 16 -0.90 2.99 11.39
C LYS A 16 -2.25 2.70 10.76
N PHE A 17 -2.26 1.98 9.62
CA PHE A 17 -3.44 1.82 8.78
C PHE A 17 -3.85 0.36 8.53
N GLY A 18 -3.09 -0.61 9.05
CA GLY A 18 -3.24 -2.02 8.68
C GLY A 18 -2.48 -2.37 7.41
N SER A 19 -2.52 -3.64 7.01
CA SER A 19 -1.63 -4.18 5.97
C SER A 19 -1.78 -3.48 4.62
N PHE A 20 -0.67 -2.95 4.11
CA PHE A 20 -0.58 -2.46 2.73
C PHE A 20 -0.83 -3.63 1.75
N PRO A 21 -1.73 -3.50 0.77
CA PRO A 21 -2.04 -4.53 -0.24
C PRO A 21 -0.88 -4.73 -1.24
N THR A 22 0.27 -5.13 -0.75
CA THR A 22 1.56 -4.92 -1.43
C THR A 22 1.72 -5.82 -2.66
N ILE A 23 1.16 -7.03 -2.66
CA ILE A 23 1.35 -8.02 -3.74
C ILE A 23 0.77 -7.55 -5.10
N PRO A 24 -0.50 -7.12 -5.21
CA PRO A 24 -1.05 -6.66 -6.49
C PRO A 24 -0.30 -5.42 -7.02
N TYR A 25 0.00 -4.46 -6.15
CA TYR A 25 0.63 -3.20 -6.56
C TYR A 25 2.13 -3.32 -6.82
N LEU A 26 2.84 -4.23 -6.14
CA LEU A 26 4.23 -4.56 -6.51
C LEU A 26 4.32 -5.14 -7.92
N LYS A 27 3.40 -6.05 -8.26
CA LYS A 27 3.38 -6.67 -9.60
C LYS A 27 3.00 -5.67 -10.69
N ARG A 28 2.04 -4.78 -10.42
CA ARG A 28 1.51 -3.82 -11.40
C ARG A 28 2.36 -2.55 -11.56
N ASN A 29 2.80 -1.97 -10.45
CA ASN A 29 3.40 -0.63 -10.42
C ASN A 29 4.86 -0.63 -9.95
N GLY A 30 5.32 -1.74 -9.39
CA GLY A 30 6.67 -1.87 -8.87
C GLY A 30 6.82 -1.29 -7.46
N ALA A 31 8.02 -1.51 -6.94
CA ALA A 31 8.33 -1.26 -5.54
C ALA A 31 8.52 0.24 -5.24
N GLU A 32 9.05 1.05 -6.17
CA GLU A 32 9.18 2.51 -5.98
C GLU A 32 7.81 3.18 -5.84
N TRP A 33 6.84 2.74 -6.65
CA TRP A 33 5.47 3.23 -6.55
C TRP A 33 4.87 2.91 -5.18
N CYS A 34 5.03 1.67 -4.70
CA CYS A 34 4.53 1.25 -3.39
C CYS A 34 5.15 2.10 -2.26
N MET A 35 6.45 2.38 -2.35
CA MET A 35 7.14 3.22 -1.36
C MET A 35 6.59 4.66 -1.35
N ASN A 36 6.38 5.26 -2.53
CA ASN A 36 5.85 6.61 -2.66
C ASN A 36 4.41 6.72 -2.13
N VAL A 37 3.55 5.74 -2.46
CA VAL A 37 2.18 5.68 -1.95
C VAL A 37 2.17 5.57 -0.43
N ALA A 38 2.93 4.64 0.13
CA ALA A 38 3.01 4.46 1.58
C ALA A 38 3.48 5.72 2.31
N GLN A 39 4.48 6.44 1.77
CA GLN A 39 4.94 7.72 2.32
C GLN A 39 3.84 8.78 2.27
N LYS A 40 3.17 8.97 1.13
CA LYS A 40 2.07 9.94 0.99
C LYS A 40 0.91 9.67 1.95
N CYS A 41 0.57 8.40 2.17
CA CYS A 41 -0.42 8.01 3.18
C CYS A 41 0.02 8.36 4.59
N LEU A 42 1.28 8.08 4.96
CA LEU A 42 1.83 8.41 6.27
C LEU A 42 1.82 9.92 6.54
N GLU A 43 2.22 10.73 5.54
CA GLU A 43 2.24 12.19 5.59
C GLU A 43 0.84 12.81 5.67
N SER A 44 -0.10 12.29 4.88
CA SER A 44 -1.49 12.77 4.88
C SER A 44 -2.31 12.29 6.08
N GLY A 45 -1.83 11.25 6.78
CA GLY A 45 -2.57 10.63 7.87
C GLY A 45 -3.78 9.81 7.42
N LYS A 46 -3.87 9.48 6.13
CA LYS A 46 -4.95 8.73 5.50
C LYS A 46 -4.43 7.46 4.85
N ASP A 47 -5.21 6.39 4.86
CA ASP A 47 -4.82 5.15 4.20
C ASP A 47 -4.91 5.25 2.66
N GLY A 48 -4.42 4.23 1.95
CA GLY A 48 -4.42 4.23 0.48
C GLY A 48 -5.81 4.13 -0.17
N TYR A 49 -6.84 3.67 0.54
CA TYR A 49 -8.23 3.70 0.05
C TYR A 49 -8.82 5.11 0.18
N GLU A 50 -8.62 5.76 1.32
CA GLU A 50 -9.02 7.15 1.58
C GLU A 50 -8.34 8.13 0.62
N MET A 51 -7.10 7.82 0.23
CA MET A 51 -6.33 8.61 -0.73
C MET A 51 -6.62 8.26 -2.21
N GLY A 52 -7.42 7.22 -2.46
CA GLY A 52 -7.76 6.76 -3.82
C GLY A 52 -6.60 6.11 -4.58
N PHE A 53 -5.56 5.65 -3.86
CA PHE A 53 -4.47 4.87 -4.45
C PHE A 53 -4.81 3.40 -4.64
N PHE A 54 -5.72 2.88 -3.82
CA PHE A 54 -6.16 1.49 -3.87
C PHE A 54 -7.58 1.40 -4.39
N ASP A 55 -7.78 0.50 -5.35
CA ASP A 55 -9.11 0.10 -5.76
C ASP A 55 -9.76 -0.71 -4.63
N PRO A 56 -11.03 -0.42 -4.26
CA PRO A 56 -11.78 -1.33 -3.40
C PRO A 56 -11.85 -2.69 -4.10
N VAL A 57 -11.55 -3.76 -3.36
CA VAL A 57 -11.72 -5.12 -3.90
C VAL A 57 -13.20 -5.28 -4.29
N PRO A 58 -13.52 -5.59 -5.55
CA PRO A 58 -14.90 -5.88 -5.93
C PRO A 58 -15.41 -7.02 -5.04
N LEU A 59 -16.58 -6.84 -4.42
CA LEU A 59 -17.18 -7.87 -3.56
C LEU A 59 -17.36 -9.21 -4.30
N GLU A 60 -17.41 -9.17 -5.63
CA GLU A 60 -17.50 -10.34 -6.52
C GLU A 60 -16.27 -11.26 -6.44
N ASP A 61 -15.10 -10.74 -6.06
CA ASP A 61 -13.86 -11.52 -5.88
C ASP A 61 -13.68 -12.02 -4.43
N MET A 62 -14.64 -11.76 -3.53
CA MET A 62 -14.58 -12.13 -2.11
C MET A 62 -15.46 -13.34 -1.74
N ILE A 63 -16.11 -13.98 -2.71
CA ILE A 63 -16.91 -15.19 -2.51
C ILE A 63 -16.16 -16.37 -3.12
N ASP A 64 -15.57 -17.20 -2.25
CA ASP A 64 -15.14 -18.59 -2.56
C ASP A 64 -16.24 -19.55 -2.10
#